data_AF-A0A1H1DY55-F1
#
_entry.id   AF-A0A1H1DY55-F1
#
_cell.length_a   1.000
_cell.length_b   1.000
_cell.length_c   1.000
_cell.angle_alpha   90.00
_cell.angle_beta   90.00
_cell.angle_gamma   90.00
#
_symmetry.space_group_name_H-M   'P 1'
#
loop_
_entity.id
_entity.type
_entity.pdbx_description
1 polymer ?
#
loop_
_entity_poly.entity_id
_entity_poly.type
_entity_poly.pdbx_seq_one_letter_code
_entity_poly.pdbx_strand_id
1 'polypeptide(L)'
;MQNLIVAVVAYLIGSISFAVVVSAAMGLDDPRSYGSGNPGATNVLRSGSKKAAILTLLGDAFKGWLPVWFVVHFGARYGLDDTSVAIAAIAVFLGHLYPIFFRFKGGKGVATAAGVLLAINPILGVATLLTWLIVAFFTRYSSLAALAAAVFAPIFDAFLFGPHIIALAIVAMSSLLVWRHRGNIAKLARGQESRIGDKKKASAPAAGNDL
;
A
#
# COMPACT_ATOMS: atom_id res chain seq x y z
N MET A 1 -27.53 -1.40 7.20
CA MET A 1 -26.79 -0.86 8.36
C MET A 1 -25.44 -1.54 8.57
N GLN A 2 -25.37 -2.88 8.52
CA GLN A 2 -24.12 -3.63 8.78
C GLN A 2 -22.97 -3.27 7.81
N ASN A 3 -23.24 -3.16 6.51
CA ASN A 3 -22.25 -2.73 5.52
C ASN A 3 -21.67 -1.33 5.79
N LEU A 4 -22.47 -0.41 6.36
CA LEU A 4 -21.97 0.91 6.76
C LEU A 4 -20.99 0.79 7.93
N ILE A 5 -21.29 -0.06 8.92
CA ILE A 5 -20.39 -0.32 10.05
C ILE A 5 -19.09 -0.92 9.54
N VAL A 6 -19.15 -1.91 8.64
CA VAL A 6 -17.97 -2.51 7.99
C VAL A 6 -17.14 -1.44 7.28
N ALA A 7 -17.78 -0.59 6.47
CA ALA A 7 -17.10 0.49 5.75
C ALA A 7 -16.38 1.46 6.71
N VAL A 8 -17.08 1.95 7.74
CA VAL A 8 -16.52 2.90 8.71
C VAL A 8 -15.37 2.27 9.47
N VAL A 9 -15.55 1.07 10.03
CA VAL A 9 -14.50 0.40 10.82
C VAL A 9 -13.28 0.08 9.97
N ALA A 10 -13.47 -0.49 8.77
CA ALA A 10 -12.37 -0.80 7.86
C ALA A 10 -11.62 0.47 7.44
N TYR A 11 -12.33 1.56 7.15
CA TYR A 11 -11.72 2.86 6.81
C TYR A 11 -10.91 3.45 7.97
N LEU A 12 -11.42 3.38 9.21
CA LEU A 12 -10.70 3.87 10.39
C LEU A 12 -9.43 3.04 10.65
N ILE A 13 -9.50 1.71 10.52
CA ILE A 13 -8.33 0.83 10.60
C ILE A 13 -7.31 1.19 9.52
N GLY A 14 -7.77 1.35 8.27
CA GLY A 14 -6.93 1.75 7.14
C GLY A 14 -6.25 3.11 7.36
N SER A 15 -6.94 4.03 8.04
CA SER A 15 -6.49 5.39 8.34
C SER A 15 -5.30 5.46 9.31
N ILE A 16 -4.93 4.35 9.96
CA ILE A 16 -3.73 4.27 10.80
C ILE A 16 -2.50 4.18 9.90
N SER A 17 -1.68 5.24 9.85
CA SER A 17 -0.43 5.24 9.09
C SER A 17 0.69 4.60 9.93
N PHE A 18 1.01 3.33 9.66
CA PHE A 18 2.08 2.65 10.39
C PHE A 18 3.44 3.29 10.13
N ALA A 19 3.65 3.92 8.98
CA ALA A 19 4.87 4.69 8.73
C ALA A 19 5.04 5.80 9.79
N VAL A 20 3.99 6.56 10.08
CA VAL A 20 4.03 7.65 11.07
C VAL A 20 4.12 7.08 12.48
N VAL A 21 3.30 6.07 12.81
CA VAL A 21 3.27 5.45 14.15
C VAL A 21 4.62 4.81 14.49
N VAL A 22 5.19 4.01 13.58
CA VAL A 22 6.47 3.33 13.79
C VAL A 22 7.62 4.32 13.85
N SER A 23 7.66 5.34 12.97
CA SER A 23 8.70 6.37 13.05
C SER A 23 8.66 7.10 14.39
N ALA A 24 7.48 7.52 14.85
CA ALA A 24 7.33 8.20 16.13
C ALA A 24 7.73 7.30 17.32
N ALA A 25 7.27 6.04 17.34
CA ALA A 25 7.61 5.08 18.39
C ALA A 25 9.10 4.75 18.46
N MET A 26 9.83 4.90 17.35
CA MET A 26 11.27 4.66 17.27
C MET A 26 12.12 5.94 17.37
N GLY A 27 11.51 7.11 17.63
CA GLY A 27 12.21 8.39 17.72
C GLY A 27 12.80 8.89 16.40
N LEU A 28 12.21 8.49 15.27
CA LEU A 28 12.61 8.92 13.92
C LEU A 28 11.78 10.13 13.46
N ASP A 29 12.34 10.90 12.52
CA ASP A 29 11.61 11.98 11.85
C ASP A 29 10.31 11.48 11.18
N ASP A 30 9.33 12.37 11.07
CA ASP A 30 8.09 12.09 10.36
C ASP A 30 8.39 11.68 8.91
N PRO A 31 7.93 10.52 8.43
CA PRO A 31 8.19 10.05 7.07
C PRO A 31 7.64 10.96 5.97
N ARG A 32 6.85 11.98 6.31
CA ARG A 32 6.35 12.99 5.37
C ARG A 32 7.29 14.18 5.21
N SER A 33 8.28 14.36 6.09
CA SER A 33 9.21 15.50 6.05
C SER A 33 10.43 15.27 5.14
N TYR A 34 10.66 14.03 4.68
CA TYR A 34 11.87 13.69 3.91
C TYR A 34 11.62 12.71 2.75
N GLY A 35 12.66 12.54 1.92
CA GLY A 35 12.65 11.60 0.80
C GLY A 35 11.60 11.97 -0.24
N SER A 36 10.63 11.08 -0.45
CA SER A 36 9.51 11.31 -1.37
C SER A 36 8.30 11.99 -0.72
N GLY A 37 8.32 12.21 0.59
CA GLY A 37 7.18 12.71 1.38
C GLY A 37 6.00 11.73 1.51
N ASN A 38 6.06 10.55 0.89
CA ASN A 38 5.00 9.53 1.01
C ASN A 38 5.22 8.69 2.28
N PRO A 39 4.20 8.52 3.15
CA PRO A 39 4.32 7.75 4.39
C PRO A 39 4.18 6.24 4.13
N GLY A 40 5.20 5.64 3.51
CA GLY A 40 5.26 4.21 3.25
C GLY A 40 6.64 3.62 3.49
N ALA A 41 6.72 2.28 3.59
CA ALA A 41 7.94 1.55 3.98
C ALA A 41 9.19 1.93 3.17
N THR A 42 9.08 2.09 1.85
CA THR A 42 10.20 2.52 0.99
C THR A 42 10.74 3.89 1.37
N ASN A 43 9.87 4.81 1.81
CA ASN A 43 10.32 6.11 2.30
C ASN A 43 10.89 6.00 3.70
N VAL A 44 10.26 5.25 4.60
CA VAL A 44 10.77 4.99 5.95
C VAL A 44 12.19 4.43 5.89
N LEU A 45 12.48 3.52 4.95
CA LEU A 45 13.83 2.98 4.74
C LEU A 45 14.89 4.06 4.46
N ARG A 46 14.51 5.22 3.91
CA ARG A 46 15.42 6.35 3.67
C ARG A 46 15.85 7.08 4.94
N SER A 47 15.20 6.84 6.08
CA SER A 47 15.74 7.25 7.39
C SER A 47 17.01 6.47 7.78
N GLY A 48 17.31 5.38 7.09
CA GLY A 48 18.36 4.43 7.45
C GLY A 48 17.88 3.28 8.34
N SER A 49 16.69 3.37 8.95
CA SER A 49 16.16 2.30 9.80
C SER A 49 15.44 1.22 8.99
N LYS A 50 16.18 0.12 8.70
CA LYS A 50 15.60 -1.09 8.10
C LYS A 50 14.48 -1.70 8.96
N LYS A 51 14.65 -1.69 10.28
CA LYS A 51 13.66 -2.20 11.23
C LYS A 51 12.35 -1.41 11.12
N ALA A 52 12.41 -0.07 11.11
CA ALA A 52 11.22 0.77 10.96
C ALA A 52 10.50 0.52 9.63
N ALA A 53 11.26 0.35 8.54
CA ALA A 53 10.69 0.06 7.23
C ALA A 53 9.95 -1.29 7.18
N ILE A 54 10.52 -2.34 7.78
CA ILE A 54 9.89 -3.67 7.85
C ILE A 54 8.63 -3.62 8.71
N LEU A 55 8.70 -3.01 9.90
CA LEU A 55 7.53 -2.87 10.78
C LEU A 55 6.42 -2.06 10.12
N THR A 56 6.76 -1.01 9.38
CA THR A 56 5.80 -0.24 8.57
C THR A 56 5.13 -1.12 7.52
N LEU A 57 5.91 -1.90 6.78
CA LEU A 57 5.40 -2.78 5.73
C LEU A 57 4.44 -3.84 6.31
N LEU A 58 4.85 -4.50 7.39
CA LEU A 58 4.05 -5.51 8.07
C LEU A 58 2.78 -4.92 8.67
N GLY A 59 2.86 -3.75 9.32
CA GLY A 59 1.70 -3.07 9.89
C GLY A 59 0.71 -2.62 8.81
N ASP A 60 1.19 -2.03 7.71
CA ASP A 60 0.33 -1.61 6.60
C ASP A 60 -0.29 -2.80 5.84
N ALA A 61 0.37 -3.95 5.79
CA ALA A 61 -0.21 -5.18 5.24
C ALA A 61 -1.24 -5.78 6.21
N PHE A 62 -0.88 -5.90 7.49
CA PHE A 62 -1.75 -6.45 8.53
C PHE A 62 -3.05 -5.65 8.67
N LYS A 63 -2.98 -4.32 8.66
CA LYS A 63 -4.19 -3.49 8.73
C LYS A 63 -5.12 -3.69 7.53
N GLY A 64 -4.56 -4.00 6.34
CA GLY A 64 -5.35 -4.31 5.15
C GLY A 64 -5.97 -5.70 5.23
N TRP A 65 -5.21 -6.66 5.75
CA TRP A 65 -5.63 -8.05 5.92
C TRP A 65 -6.74 -8.20 6.97
N LEU A 66 -6.55 -7.64 8.17
CA LEU A 66 -7.38 -7.91 9.35
C LEU A 66 -8.89 -7.70 9.14
N PRO A 67 -9.38 -6.52 8.68
CA PRO A 67 -10.82 -6.30 8.54
C PRO A 67 -11.43 -7.20 7.45
N VAL A 68 -10.73 -7.40 6.33
CA VAL A 68 -11.21 -8.24 5.22
C VAL A 68 -11.26 -9.71 5.65
N TRP A 69 -10.20 -10.21 6.27
CA TRP A 69 -10.12 -11.58 6.77
C TRP A 69 -11.23 -11.86 7.78
N PHE A 70 -11.52 -10.89 8.66
CA PHE A 70 -12.61 -11.00 9.62
C PHE A 70 -13.97 -11.13 8.93
N VAL A 71 -14.26 -10.31 7.91
CA VAL A 71 -15.52 -10.42 7.15
C VAL A 71 -15.60 -11.76 6.42
N VAL A 72 -14.52 -12.22 5.79
CA VAL A 72 -14.49 -13.51 5.07
C VAL A 72 -14.78 -14.69 6.01
N HIS A 73 -14.21 -14.72 7.22
CA HIS A 73 -14.29 -15.91 8.09
C HIS A 73 -15.45 -15.87 9.09
N PHE A 74 -15.87 -14.68 9.51
CA PHE A 74 -16.90 -14.53 10.54
C PHE A 74 -18.13 -13.77 10.06
N GLY A 75 -18.07 -13.12 8.90
CA GLY A 75 -19.12 -12.23 8.41
C GLY A 75 -20.48 -12.89 8.24
N ALA A 76 -20.52 -14.14 7.75
CA ALA A 76 -21.76 -14.88 7.56
C ALA A 76 -22.59 -15.01 8.86
N ARG A 77 -21.92 -15.12 10.03
CA ARG A 77 -22.57 -15.17 11.35
C ARG A 77 -23.29 -13.87 11.73
N TYR A 78 -22.90 -12.77 11.07
CA TYR A 78 -23.47 -11.44 11.25
C TYR A 78 -24.29 -11.00 10.05
N GLY A 79 -24.64 -11.89 9.10
CA GLY A 79 -25.39 -11.52 7.90
C GLY A 79 -24.60 -10.70 6.89
N LEU A 80 -23.26 -10.73 6.95
CA LEU A 80 -22.38 -10.12 5.97
C LEU A 80 -22.11 -11.11 4.83
N ASP A 81 -22.02 -10.60 3.61
CA ASP A 81 -21.83 -11.36 2.37
C ASP A 81 -20.59 -10.87 1.61
N ASP A 82 -20.41 -11.36 0.37
CA ASP A 82 -19.31 -10.95 -0.49
C ASP A 82 -19.32 -9.44 -0.80
N THR A 83 -20.49 -8.79 -0.76
CA THR A 83 -20.61 -7.34 -0.88
C THR A 83 -19.93 -6.66 0.31
N SER A 84 -20.12 -7.19 1.52
CA SER A 84 -19.43 -6.71 2.72
C SER A 84 -17.91 -6.88 2.62
N VAL A 85 -17.43 -7.98 2.03
CA VAL A 85 -15.99 -8.20 1.78
C VAL A 85 -15.44 -7.14 0.82
N ALA A 86 -16.14 -6.90 -0.29
CA ALA A 86 -15.78 -5.88 -1.28
C ALA A 86 -15.74 -4.47 -0.66
N ILE A 87 -16.72 -4.15 0.18
CA ILE A 87 -16.78 -2.87 0.92
C ILE A 87 -15.61 -2.76 1.90
N ALA A 88 -15.31 -3.80 2.68
CA ALA A 88 -14.19 -3.80 3.61
C ALA A 88 -12.86 -3.55 2.89
N ALA A 89 -12.65 -4.24 1.77
CA ALA A 89 -11.45 -4.12 0.93
C ALA A 89 -11.25 -2.69 0.40
N ILE A 90 -12.28 -2.09 -0.20
CA ILE A 90 -12.21 -0.71 -0.69
C ILE A 90 -12.03 0.28 0.46
N ALA A 91 -12.78 0.12 1.55
CA ALA A 91 -12.76 1.06 2.67
C ALA A 91 -11.40 1.10 3.38
N VAL A 92 -10.80 -0.06 3.69
CA VAL A 92 -9.48 -0.12 4.33
C VAL A 92 -8.39 0.45 3.40
N PHE A 93 -8.50 0.19 2.10
CA PHE A 93 -7.59 0.74 1.11
C PHE A 93 -7.72 2.27 1.01
N LEU A 94 -8.95 2.79 0.93
CA LEU A 94 -9.20 4.24 0.94
C LEU A 94 -8.72 4.90 2.25
N GLY A 95 -8.88 4.23 3.39
CA GLY A 95 -8.31 4.69 4.67
C GLY A 95 -6.80 4.87 4.59
N HIS A 96 -6.08 3.94 3.97
CA HIS A 96 -4.63 4.08 3.78
C HIS A 96 -4.27 5.24 2.83
N LEU A 97 -5.04 5.42 1.75
CA LEU A 97 -4.82 6.46 0.74
C LEU A 97 -5.12 7.87 1.27
N TYR A 98 -6.22 7.98 2.01
CA TYR A 98 -6.80 9.22 2.53
C TYR A 98 -7.14 9.07 4.01
N PRO A 99 -6.13 8.95 4.88
CA PRO A 99 -6.31 8.70 6.29
C PRO A 99 -6.87 9.92 7.02
N ILE A 100 -8.02 9.76 7.68
CA ILE A 100 -8.66 10.86 8.42
C ILE A 100 -7.76 11.41 9.54
N PHE A 101 -7.03 10.54 10.24
CA PHE A 101 -6.12 10.91 11.33
C PHE A 101 -4.88 11.69 10.88
N PHE A 102 -4.57 11.69 9.58
CA PHE A 102 -3.38 12.33 9.02
C PHE A 102 -3.72 13.34 7.92
N ARG A 103 -4.83 14.08 8.11
CA ARG A 103 -5.31 15.16 7.22
C ARG A 103 -5.49 14.70 5.77
N PHE A 104 -5.95 13.46 5.58
CA PHE A 104 -6.15 12.81 4.28
C PHE A 104 -4.88 12.71 3.41
N LYS A 105 -3.69 12.81 4.02
CA LYS A 105 -2.39 12.67 3.35
C LYS A 105 -1.80 11.30 3.64
N GLY A 106 -2.20 10.31 2.84
CA GLY A 106 -1.81 8.91 3.01
C GLY A 106 -0.78 8.41 2.01
N GLY A 107 -0.59 7.09 2.03
CA GLY A 107 0.37 6.40 1.17
C GLY A 107 -0.18 6.07 -0.22
N LYS A 108 0.43 5.07 -0.85
CA LYS A 108 0.06 4.57 -2.19
C LYS A 108 -0.63 3.20 -2.17
N GLY A 109 -0.74 2.59 -1.00
CA GLY A 109 -1.59 1.41 -0.80
C GLY A 109 -0.99 0.05 -1.15
N VAL A 110 0.25 -0.05 -1.65
CA VAL A 110 0.82 -1.34 -2.11
C VAL A 110 0.77 -2.43 -1.04
N ALA A 111 1.27 -2.16 0.17
CA ALA A 111 1.27 -3.13 1.27
C ALA A 111 -0.16 -3.45 1.76
N THR A 112 -1.01 -2.43 1.86
CA THR A 112 -2.41 -2.60 2.27
C THR A 112 -3.19 -3.43 1.25
N ALA A 113 -2.99 -3.22 -0.05
CA ALA A 113 -3.58 -4.04 -1.10
C ALA A 113 -3.09 -5.49 -1.03
N ALA A 114 -1.80 -5.73 -0.80
CA ALA A 114 -1.28 -7.08 -0.62
C ALA A 114 -1.94 -7.80 0.57
N GLY A 115 -2.11 -7.11 1.69
CA GLY A 115 -2.83 -7.65 2.85
C GLY A 115 -4.29 -7.98 2.54
N VAL A 116 -5.00 -7.09 1.85
CA VAL A 116 -6.38 -7.32 1.39
C VAL A 116 -6.47 -8.55 0.49
N LEU A 117 -5.60 -8.67 -0.51
CA LEU A 117 -5.61 -9.81 -1.44
C LEU A 117 -5.32 -11.14 -0.72
N LEU A 118 -4.35 -11.15 0.21
CA LEU A 118 -4.09 -12.33 1.05
C LEU A 118 -5.27 -12.71 1.93
N ALA A 119 -6.06 -11.74 2.38
CA ALA A 119 -7.26 -11.98 3.17
C ALA A 119 -8.42 -12.54 2.35
N ILE A 120 -8.59 -12.06 1.11
CA ILE A 120 -9.59 -12.57 0.15
C ILE A 120 -9.23 -14.00 -0.23
N ASN A 121 -8.01 -14.22 -0.71
CA ASN A 121 -7.53 -15.53 -1.09
C ASN A 121 -5.99 -15.60 -1.03
N PRO A 122 -5.40 -16.51 -0.22
CA PRO A 122 -3.95 -16.62 -0.11
C PRO A 122 -3.22 -16.89 -1.43
N ILE A 123 -3.79 -17.67 -2.35
CA ILE A 123 -3.15 -17.98 -3.65
C ILE A 123 -3.06 -16.71 -4.50
N LEU A 124 -4.16 -15.94 -4.58
CA LEU A 124 -4.18 -14.67 -5.30
C LEU A 124 -3.20 -13.65 -4.70
N GLY A 125 -3.19 -13.53 -3.37
CA GLY A 125 -2.28 -12.65 -2.64
C GLY A 125 -0.81 -13.02 -2.87
N VAL A 126 -0.47 -14.31 -2.78
CA VAL A 126 0.90 -14.80 -3.04
C VAL A 126 1.30 -14.61 -4.50
N ALA A 127 0.44 -14.93 -5.47
CA ALA A 127 0.73 -14.71 -6.89
C ALA A 127 1.03 -13.24 -7.18
N THR A 128 0.22 -12.33 -6.65
CA THR A 128 0.42 -10.88 -6.80
C THR A 128 1.70 -10.38 -6.13
N LEU A 129 2.01 -10.90 -4.93
CA LEU A 129 3.25 -10.58 -4.22
C LEU A 129 4.48 -11.11 -4.97
N LEU A 130 4.41 -12.30 -5.55
CA LEU A 130 5.48 -12.85 -6.37
C LEU A 130 5.71 -12.00 -7.62
N THR A 131 4.66 -11.54 -8.30
CA THR A 131 4.80 -10.57 -9.39
C THR A 131 5.56 -9.33 -8.95
N TRP A 132 5.18 -8.76 -7.80
CA TRP A 132 5.90 -7.60 -7.24
C TRP A 132 7.37 -7.92 -6.97
N LEU A 133 7.66 -9.04 -6.31
CA LEU A 133 9.03 -9.45 -5.95
C LEU A 133 9.89 -9.68 -7.18
N ILE A 134 9.38 -10.39 -8.18
CA ILE A 134 10.09 -10.67 -9.44
C ILE A 134 10.44 -9.36 -10.13
N VAL A 135 9.46 -8.47 -10.35
CA VAL A 135 9.72 -7.20 -11.03
C VAL A 135 10.66 -6.31 -10.21
N ALA A 136 10.50 -6.25 -8.89
CA ALA A 136 11.37 -5.47 -8.01
C ALA A 136 12.81 -6.01 -8.01
N PHE A 137 12.99 -7.33 -8.04
CA PHE A 137 14.30 -7.97 -8.07
C PHE A 137 15.07 -7.65 -9.35
N PHE A 138 14.45 -7.84 -10.52
CA PHE A 138 15.12 -7.63 -11.81
C PHE A 138 15.30 -6.15 -12.18
N THR A 139 14.31 -5.30 -11.87
CA THR A 139 14.33 -3.89 -12.32
C THR A 139 14.85 -2.93 -11.26
N ARG A 140 14.82 -3.34 -9.98
CA ARG A 140 15.08 -2.50 -8.81
C ARG A 140 14.17 -1.29 -8.70
N TYR A 141 13.06 -1.21 -9.44
CA TYR A 141 12.05 -0.16 -9.31
C TYR A 141 10.86 -0.64 -8.49
N SER A 142 10.72 -0.14 -7.26
CA SER A 142 9.58 -0.47 -6.39
C SER A 142 8.24 -0.02 -6.99
N SER A 143 8.22 1.08 -7.73
CA SER A 143 7.01 1.62 -8.36
C SER A 143 6.59 0.81 -9.59
N LEU A 144 7.55 0.38 -10.42
CA LEU A 144 7.25 -0.50 -11.56
C LEU A 144 6.71 -1.85 -11.07
N ALA A 145 7.30 -2.41 -10.02
CA ALA A 145 6.79 -3.62 -9.37
C ALA A 145 5.35 -3.46 -8.86
N ALA A 146 5.03 -2.32 -8.22
CA ALA A 146 3.69 -2.02 -7.75
C ALA A 146 2.67 -1.89 -8.90
N LEU A 147 3.06 -1.24 -10.01
CA LEU A 147 2.21 -1.10 -11.20
C LEU A 147 1.96 -2.46 -11.86
N ALA A 148 2.99 -3.30 -12.01
CA ALA A 148 2.85 -4.65 -12.54
C ALA A 148 1.91 -5.48 -11.67
N ALA A 149 2.14 -5.53 -10.35
CA ALA A 149 1.28 -6.25 -9.42
C ALA A 149 -0.18 -5.78 -9.47
N ALA A 150 -0.42 -4.47 -9.58
CA ALA A 150 -1.78 -3.93 -9.68
C ALA A 150 -2.50 -4.31 -10.98
N VAL A 151 -1.77 -4.44 -12.10
CA VAL A 151 -2.34 -4.91 -13.37
C VAL A 151 -2.60 -6.42 -13.33
N PHE A 152 -1.68 -7.21 -12.79
CA PHE A 152 -1.82 -8.66 -12.76
C PHE A 152 -2.80 -9.17 -11.71
N ALA A 153 -3.03 -8.45 -10.60
CA ALA A 153 -4.00 -8.86 -9.57
C ALA A 153 -5.42 -9.15 -10.11
N PRO A 154 -6.11 -8.22 -10.82
CA PRO A 154 -7.43 -8.50 -11.38
C PRO A 154 -7.39 -9.54 -12.50
N ILE A 155 -6.26 -9.69 -13.20
CA ILE A 155 -6.10 -10.72 -14.24
C ILE A 155 -6.07 -12.10 -13.58
N PHE A 156 -5.25 -12.29 -12.54
CA PHE A 156 -5.20 -13.53 -11.78
C PHE A 156 -6.54 -13.86 -11.14
N ASP A 157 -7.21 -12.88 -10.54
CA ASP A 157 -8.54 -13.04 -9.96
C ASP A 157 -9.55 -13.54 -11.00
N ALA A 158 -9.63 -12.89 -12.16
CA ALA A 158 -10.51 -13.29 -13.25
C ALA A 158 -10.23 -14.70 -13.78
N PHE A 159 -8.96 -15.09 -13.90
CA PHE A 159 -8.59 -16.45 -14.34
C PHE A 159 -8.90 -17.54 -13.30
N LEU A 160 -8.76 -17.22 -12.01
CA LEU A 160 -8.95 -18.21 -10.93
C LEU A 160 -10.42 -18.36 -10.53
N PHE A 161 -11.19 -17.28 -10.54
CA PHE A 161 -12.51 -17.23 -9.90
C PHE A 161 -13.63 -16.69 -10.80
N GLY A 162 -13.31 -16.15 -11.98
CA GLY A 162 -14.30 -15.58 -12.90
C GLY A 162 -14.95 -14.29 -12.36
N PRO A 163 -16.10 -13.87 -12.93
CA PRO A 163 -16.75 -12.63 -12.53
C PRO A 163 -17.51 -12.77 -11.20
N HIS A 164 -17.20 -11.90 -10.24
CA HIS A 164 -17.91 -11.79 -8.96
C HIS A 164 -17.80 -10.37 -8.37
N ILE A 165 -18.57 -10.07 -7.33
CA ILE A 165 -18.63 -8.71 -6.75
C ILE A 165 -17.28 -8.24 -6.17
N ILE A 166 -16.51 -9.17 -5.56
CA ILE A 166 -15.18 -8.87 -5.01
C ILE A 166 -14.18 -8.47 -6.12
N ALA A 167 -14.34 -8.99 -7.35
CA ALA A 167 -13.47 -8.66 -8.47
C ALA A 167 -13.55 -7.17 -8.83
N LEU A 168 -14.74 -6.57 -8.70
CA LEU A 168 -14.92 -5.13 -8.90
C LEU A 168 -14.14 -4.30 -7.88
N ALA A 169 -14.05 -4.76 -6.62
CA ALA A 169 -13.23 -4.10 -5.61
C ALA A 169 -11.73 -4.22 -5.92
N ILE A 170 -11.28 -5.38 -6.40
CA ILE A 170 -9.88 -5.58 -6.83
C ILE A 170 -9.54 -4.65 -7.99
N VAL A 171 -10.40 -4.58 -9.02
CA VAL A 171 -10.24 -3.64 -10.14
C VAL A 171 -10.19 -2.19 -9.65
N ALA A 172 -11.13 -1.78 -8.79
CA ALA A 172 -11.17 -0.41 -8.26
C ALA A 172 -9.90 -0.06 -7.46
N MET A 173 -9.44 -0.96 -6.60
CA MET A 173 -8.20 -0.80 -5.83
C MET A 173 -6.98 -0.70 -6.76
N SER A 174 -6.90 -1.57 -7.77
CA SER A 174 -5.82 -1.54 -8.76
C SER A 174 -5.80 -0.23 -9.55
N SER A 175 -6.96 0.25 -10.02
CA SER A 175 -7.07 1.54 -10.71
C SER A 175 -6.63 2.71 -9.82
N LEU A 176 -7.07 2.72 -8.56
CA LEU A 176 -6.66 3.73 -7.58
C LEU A 176 -5.15 3.66 -7.29
N LEU A 177 -4.59 2.46 -7.14
CA LEU A 177 -3.15 2.26 -6.93
C LEU A 177 -2.35 2.83 -8.10
N VAL A 178 -2.74 2.52 -9.35
CA VAL A 178 -2.12 3.08 -10.56
C VAL A 178 -2.21 4.61 -10.56
N TRP A 179 -3.37 5.18 -10.24
CA TRP A 179 -3.56 6.63 -10.15
C TRP A 179 -2.68 7.29 -9.07
N ARG A 180 -2.50 6.64 -7.91
CA ARG A 180 -1.57 7.09 -6.85
C ARG A 180 -0.10 7.05 -7.30
N HIS A 181 0.22 6.26 -8.32
CA HIS A 181 1.55 6.14 -8.90
C HIS A 181 1.80 7.03 -10.12
N ARG A 182 0.87 7.90 -10.53
CA ARG A 182 1.06 8.81 -11.68
C ARG A 182 2.38 9.60 -11.66
N GLY A 183 2.81 10.04 -10.46
CA GLY A 183 4.09 10.74 -10.30
C GLY A 183 5.31 9.84 -10.51
N ASN A 184 5.22 8.55 -10.19
CA ASN A 184 6.27 7.57 -10.48
C ASN A 184 6.27 7.19 -11.95
N ILE A 185 5.09 7.06 -12.58
CA ILE A 185 4.97 6.80 -14.02
C ILE A 185 5.70 7.90 -14.80
N ALA A 186 5.46 9.18 -14.46
CA ALA A 186 6.14 10.31 -15.08
C ALA A 186 7.67 10.31 -14.83
N LYS A 187 8.15 9.75 -13.72
CA LYS A 187 9.59 9.61 -13.44
C LYS A 187 10.20 8.44 -14.20
N LEU A 188 9.50 7.30 -14.27
CA LEU A 188 9.92 6.12 -15.05
C LEU A 188 10.07 6.48 -16.53
N ALA A 189 9.08 7.18 -17.10
CA ALA A 189 9.11 7.63 -18.50
C ALA A 189 10.30 8.56 -18.81
N ARG A 190 10.80 9.29 -17.79
CA ARG A 190 11.96 10.20 -17.91
C ARG A 190 13.28 9.60 -17.43
N GLY A 191 13.30 8.34 -17.00
CA GLY A 191 14.49 7.71 -16.40
C GLY A 191 14.94 8.32 -15.06
N GLN A 192 14.05 9.02 -14.36
CA GLN A 192 14.31 9.76 -13.11
C GLN A 192 13.80 9.05 -11.85
N GLU A 193 13.28 7.83 -11.99
CA GLU A 193 12.76 7.07 -10.85
C GLU A 193 13.92 6.50 -10.01
N SER A 194 13.81 6.60 -8.68
CA SER A 194 14.84 6.07 -7.78
C SER A 194 14.79 4.54 -7.73
N ARG A 195 15.96 3.89 -7.76
CA ARG A 195 16.05 2.45 -7.57
C ARG A 195 16.15 2.08 -6.09
N ILE A 196 15.70 0.87 -5.77
CA ILE A 196 15.83 0.27 -4.44
C ILE A 196 17.33 0.11 -4.15
N GLY A 197 17.79 0.71 -3.06
CA GLY A 197 19.18 0.66 -2.60
C GLY A 197 20.08 1.79 -3.11
N ASP A 198 19.54 2.78 -3.81
CA ASP A 198 20.33 3.97 -4.17
C ASP A 198 20.73 4.76 -2.91
N LYS A 199 22.03 5.01 -2.74
CA LYS A 199 22.53 5.95 -1.72
C LYS A 199 22.34 7.38 -2.25
N LYS A 200 21.88 8.29 -1.39
CA LYS A 200 21.84 9.72 -1.72
C LYS A 200 23.27 10.16 -2.06
N LYS A 201 23.52 10.72 -3.26
CA LYS A 201 24.71 11.56 -3.43
C LYS A 201 24.55 12.70 -2.42
N ALA A 202 25.48 12.81 -1.47
CA ALA A 202 25.56 14.00 -0.65
C ALA A 202 25.61 15.19 -1.61
N SER A 203 24.63 16.10 -1.49
CA SER A 203 24.77 17.42 -2.10
C SER A 203 26.08 17.97 -1.56
N ALA A 204 27.04 18.23 -2.45
CA ALA A 204 28.26 18.94 -2.08
C ALA A 204 27.85 20.21 -1.32
N PRO A 205 28.58 20.61 -0.26
CA PRO A 205 28.33 21.89 0.38
C PRO A 205 28.36 22.95 -0.73
N ALA A 206 27.36 23.83 -0.73
CA ALA A 206 27.44 25.03 -1.55
C ALA A 206 28.78 25.68 -1.23
N ALA A 207 29.64 25.82 -2.24
CA ALA A 207 30.90 26.52 -2.10
C ALA A 207 30.60 27.87 -1.44
N GLY A 208 31.30 28.15 -0.35
CA GLY A 208 31.16 29.40 0.38
C GLY A 208 31.35 30.56 -0.58
N ASN A 209 30.44 31.54 -0.50
CA ASN A 209 30.78 32.88 -0.92
C ASN A 209 31.64 33.47 0.21
N ASP A 210 32.95 33.32 0.05
CA ASP A 210 33.90 34.30 0.60
C ASP A 210 33.69 35.60 -0.17
N LEU A 211 33.14 36.62 0.52
CA LEU A 211 33.42 38.04 0.30
C LEU A 211 33.31 38.76 1.65
#